data_AF-A0A2E5Y483-F1
#
_entry.id   AF-A0A2E5Y483-F1
#
_cell.length_a   1.000
_cell.length_b   1.000
_cell.length_c   1.000
_cell.angle_alpha   90.00
_cell.angle_beta   90.00
_cell.angle_gamma   90.00
#
_symmetry.space_group_name_H-M   'P 1'
#
loop_
_entity.id
_entity.type
_entity.pdbx_description
1 polymer ?
#
loop_
_entity_poly.entity_id
_entity_poly.type
_entity_poly.pdbx_seq_one_letter_code
_entity_poly.pdbx_strand_id
1 'polypeptide(L)'
;MAQGPEVGNRVRLKLTTLDGVTEIEGVVLPPAISDHITIKLANGYNVSHPLEAIEVLSSTQSDTSTATPPTSEAPKNQLLPTVRIIHTGGTIASKVDYTTGAVTAQFEPSELVEHVPELLMIANLQVHKIGNMFSEDIRPNHWNQIIDATEKAFAEGCDGIVVTHGTDTLHITASALAFAWCGQGGNPPGRIAFVGSQRSSDRASSDAAQNLISAVKWAAEGPQPTGELSDAVVVSMHKTSDDGACSIHAATGVRKLHSSRRDAFRPVNTTPLATVRIENKHVELELEHHYEEARVNTVSRAKTTTADRYDEAIVIRQMVAGPWLGTQEIEDATASNVDALVIHGTGLGHLPIENPNGDAPQNIALHDALKQSQLPILIVNQCIHGPVNMNVYSKGRIQQDIGLLGHGITSSPEAAIVKLHYALSHKLDVPEMMSKNLLGEQQQTILN
;
A
#
# COMPACT_ATOMS: atom_id res chain seq x y z
N MET A 1 24.83 13.64 33.88
CA MET A 1 23.52 12.96 33.98
C MET A 1 23.81 11.50 34.23
N ALA A 2 23.27 10.92 35.31
CA ALA A 2 23.51 9.50 35.61
C ALA A 2 22.90 8.66 34.48
N GLN A 3 23.73 7.89 33.77
CA GLN A 3 23.25 6.91 32.80
C GLN A 3 22.47 5.84 33.56
N GLY A 4 21.17 5.73 33.29
CA GLY A 4 20.36 4.62 33.77
C GLY A 4 20.85 3.28 33.21
N PRO A 5 20.43 2.15 33.79
CA PRO A 5 20.77 0.81 33.28
C PRO A 5 20.25 0.61 31.84
N GLU A 6 20.99 -0.17 31.05
CA GLU A 6 20.71 -0.38 29.63
C GLU A 6 19.41 -1.15 29.38
N VAL A 7 18.72 -0.84 28.27
CA VAL A 7 17.53 -1.55 27.81
C VAL A 7 17.84 -3.04 27.61
N GLY A 8 16.97 -3.91 28.09
CA GLY A 8 17.14 -5.37 28.05
C GLY A 8 17.84 -5.96 29.28
N ASN A 9 18.48 -5.15 30.13
CA ASN A 9 19.05 -5.67 31.38
C ASN A 9 17.94 -6.01 32.37
N ARG A 10 18.15 -7.10 33.12
CA ARG A 10 17.35 -7.38 34.31
C ARG A 10 17.91 -6.58 35.46
N VAL A 11 17.07 -5.79 36.12
CA VAL A 11 17.45 -4.87 37.19
C VAL A 11 16.64 -5.12 38.45
N ARG A 12 17.27 -4.92 39.59
CA ARG A 12 16.60 -4.72 40.87
C ARG A 12 16.80 -3.26 41.28
N LEU A 13 15.69 -2.55 41.49
CA LEU A 13 15.67 -1.13 41.80
C LEU A 13 15.03 -0.92 43.17
N LYS A 14 15.58 0.01 43.93
CA LYS A 14 14.94 0.56 45.12
C LYS A 14 14.32 1.89 44.75
N LEU A 15 13.03 2.03 45.02
CA LEU A 15 12.22 3.19 44.69
C LEU A 15 11.89 3.97 45.95
N THR A 16 11.96 5.29 45.86
CA THR A 16 11.37 6.18 46.87
C THR A 16 10.02 6.65 46.36
N THR A 17 8.94 6.22 47.01
CA THR A 17 7.56 6.63 46.68
C THR A 17 6.96 7.48 47.79
N LEU A 18 5.75 8.01 47.57
CA LEU A 18 5.01 8.76 48.58
C LEU A 18 4.66 7.90 49.81
N ASP A 19 4.54 6.59 49.64
CA ASP A 19 4.22 5.62 50.70
C ASP A 19 5.47 5.02 51.37
N GLY A 20 6.66 5.50 50.99
CA GLY A 20 7.95 5.06 51.53
C GLY A 20 8.83 4.36 50.51
N VAL A 21 9.84 3.66 51.01
CA VAL A 21 10.83 2.97 50.17
C VAL A 21 10.35 1.56 49.85
N THR A 22 10.37 1.19 48.57
CA THR A 22 10.03 -0.16 48.09
C THR A 22 11.09 -0.68 47.12
N GLU A 23 11.12 -1.98 46.86
CA GLU A 23 12.00 -2.59 45.88
C GLU A 23 11.19 -3.27 44.78
N ILE A 24 11.63 -3.08 43.54
CA ILE A 24 11.03 -3.73 42.37
C ILE A 24 12.12 -4.40 41.53
N GLU A 25 11.75 -5.47 40.86
CA GLU A 25 12.63 -6.21 39.96
C GLU A 25 11.94 -6.41 38.61
N GLY A 26 12.68 -6.21 37.52
CA GLY A 26 12.13 -6.30 36.18
C GLY A 26 13.19 -6.19 35.09
N VAL A 27 12.75 -6.20 33.84
CA VAL A 27 13.60 -5.97 32.66
C VAL A 27 13.44 -4.53 32.21
N VAL A 28 14.55 -3.83 31.95
CA VAL A 28 14.53 -2.44 31.46
C VAL A 28 13.97 -2.41 30.04
N LEU A 29 12.96 -1.57 29.83
CA LEU A 29 12.36 -1.27 28.53
C LEU A 29 12.83 0.12 28.04
N PRO A 30 12.63 0.45 26.75
CA PRO A 30 12.75 1.82 26.29
C PRO A 30 11.91 2.75 27.18
N PRO A 31 12.45 3.91 27.59
CA PRO A 31 11.77 4.79 28.52
C PRO A 31 10.51 5.39 27.88
N ALA A 32 9.39 5.33 28.59
CA ALA A 32 8.12 5.89 28.10
C ALA A 32 8.14 7.43 27.98
N ILE A 33 8.98 8.10 28.77
CA ILE A 33 9.16 9.56 28.84
C ILE A 33 10.64 9.84 29.15
N SER A 34 11.17 11.01 28.74
CA SER A 34 12.50 11.47 29.13
C SER A 34 12.70 11.44 30.65
N ASP A 35 13.94 11.20 31.08
CA ASP A 35 14.37 11.22 32.49
C ASP A 35 13.66 10.19 33.40
N HIS A 36 13.05 9.17 32.80
CA HIS A 36 12.44 8.03 33.50
C HIS A 36 13.12 6.73 33.10
N ILE A 37 13.05 5.76 34.00
CA ILE A 37 13.24 4.35 33.67
C ILE A 37 11.87 3.71 33.50
N THR A 38 11.71 2.86 32.49
CA THR A 38 10.56 1.96 32.38
C THR A 38 11.06 0.54 32.57
N ILE A 39 10.47 -0.21 33.52
CA ILE A 39 10.78 -1.63 33.69
C ILE A 39 9.53 -2.49 33.57
N LYS A 40 9.69 -3.69 33.01
CA LYS A 40 8.67 -4.73 32.97
C LYS A 40 8.83 -5.67 34.15
N LEU A 41 7.85 -5.67 35.04
CA LEU A 41 7.82 -6.51 36.23
C LEU A 41 7.55 -7.98 35.85
N ALA A 42 7.89 -8.91 36.75
CA ALA A 42 7.65 -10.34 36.55
C ALA A 42 6.15 -10.70 36.34
N ASN A 43 5.23 -9.87 36.85
CA ASN A 43 3.79 -10.04 36.63
C ASN A 43 3.30 -9.49 35.27
N GLY A 44 4.20 -8.97 34.43
CA GLY A 44 3.93 -8.48 33.08
C GLY A 44 3.58 -7.00 32.97
N TYR A 45 3.39 -6.28 34.09
CA TYR A 45 3.09 -4.85 34.08
C TYR A 45 4.35 -4.01 33.81
N ASN A 46 4.18 -2.95 33.02
CA ASN A 46 5.20 -1.93 32.83
C ASN A 46 5.01 -0.84 33.89
N VAL A 47 6.07 -0.49 34.61
CA VAL A 47 6.09 0.62 35.56
C VAL A 47 7.18 1.61 35.15
N SER A 48 6.87 2.91 35.26
CA SER A 48 7.82 3.98 34.91
C SER A 48 8.04 4.89 36.09
N HIS A 49 9.30 5.20 36.38
CA HIS A 49 9.69 6.04 37.51
C HIS A 49 10.78 7.05 37.11
N PRO A 50 10.77 8.27 37.66
CA PRO A 50 11.85 9.24 37.43
C PRO A 50 13.21 8.66 37.84
N LEU A 51 14.26 8.92 37.05
CA LEU A 51 15.62 8.43 37.34
C LEU A 51 16.16 8.94 38.69
N GLU A 52 15.67 10.09 39.17
CA GLU A 52 16.03 10.64 40.48
C GLU A 52 15.38 9.89 41.66
N ALA A 53 14.29 9.17 41.42
CA ALA A 53 13.53 8.46 42.45
C ALA A 53 13.97 7.00 42.64
N ILE A 54 15.00 6.56 41.91
CA ILE A 54 15.46 5.17 41.88
C ILE A 54 16.92 5.05 42.33
N GLU A 55 17.23 3.94 42.99
CA GLU A 55 18.57 3.47 43.29
C GLU A 55 18.73 2.08 42.64
N VAL A 56 19.72 1.91 41.75
CA VAL A 56 19.97 0.62 41.07
C VAL A 56 20.73 -0.30 42.01
N LEU A 57 20.07 -1.34 42.52
CA LEU A 57 20.69 -2.33 43.42
C LEU A 57 21.48 -3.39 42.66
N SER A 58 20.98 -3.80 41.50
CA SER A 58 21.69 -4.70 40.58
C SER A 58 21.23 -4.49 39.14
N SER A 59 22.13 -4.76 38.20
CA SER A 59 21.84 -4.81 36.76
C SER A 59 22.64 -5.97 36.18
N THR A 60 21.95 -6.95 35.62
CA THR A 60 22.56 -8.08 34.93
C THR A 60 22.03 -8.12 33.52
N GLN A 61 22.92 -8.32 32.55
CA GLN A 61 22.53 -8.59 31.17
C GLN A 61 21.65 -9.84 31.18
N SER A 62 20.46 -9.75 30.57
CA SER A 62 19.60 -10.92 30.46
C SER A 62 20.21 -11.87 29.43
N ASP A 63 20.30 -13.16 29.74
CA ASP A 63 20.63 -14.20 28.78
C ASP A 63 19.48 -14.29 27.76
N THR A 64 19.49 -13.42 26.76
CA THR A 64 18.66 -13.58 25.56
C THR A 64 19.28 -14.71 24.75
N SER A 65 18.99 -15.94 25.18
CA SER A 65 19.07 -17.12 24.31
C SER A 65 18.22 -16.81 23.08
N THR A 66 18.87 -16.37 22.01
CA THR A 66 18.31 -16.36 20.66
C THR A 66 17.94 -17.80 20.35
N ALA A 67 16.67 -18.13 20.52
CA ALA A 67 16.15 -19.41 20.08
C ALA A 67 16.44 -19.52 18.58
N THR A 68 17.32 -20.46 18.22
CA THR A 68 17.63 -20.77 16.84
C THR A 68 16.31 -21.12 16.14
N PRO A 69 15.89 -20.41 15.09
CA PRO A 69 14.64 -20.73 14.41
C PRO A 69 14.74 -22.17 13.85
N PRO A 70 13.70 -22.99 14.02
CA PRO A 70 13.70 -24.33 13.47
C PRO A 70 13.81 -24.25 11.94
N THR A 71 14.97 -24.68 11.43
CA THR A 71 15.33 -24.72 10.01
C THR A 71 14.70 -25.94 9.32
N SER A 72 13.40 -26.14 9.54
CA SER A 72 12.65 -27.20 8.87
C SER A 72 11.96 -26.59 7.66
N GLU A 73 12.51 -26.80 6.46
CA GLU A 73 11.75 -26.56 5.23
C GLU A 73 10.41 -27.32 5.32
N ALA A 74 9.30 -26.59 5.18
CA ALA A 74 7.99 -27.23 5.18
C ALA A 74 7.90 -28.22 4.01
N PRO A 75 7.31 -29.41 4.21
CA PRO A 75 7.21 -30.42 3.16
C PRO A 75 6.44 -29.85 1.95
N LYS A 76 7.07 -29.88 0.77
CA LYS A 76 6.46 -29.41 -0.48
C LYS A 76 5.46 -30.44 -1.01
N ASN A 77 4.26 -29.99 -1.35
CA ASN A 77 3.25 -30.80 -2.03
C ASN A 77 3.28 -30.50 -3.53
N GLN A 78 3.70 -31.47 -4.34
CA GLN A 78 3.83 -31.28 -5.80
C GLN A 78 2.51 -30.97 -6.53
N LEU A 79 1.36 -31.21 -5.89
CA LEU A 79 0.05 -30.90 -6.45
C LEU A 79 -0.40 -29.45 -6.22
N LEU A 80 0.31 -28.71 -5.37
CA LEU A 80 -0.02 -27.32 -5.04
C LEU A 80 0.84 -26.33 -5.83
N PRO A 81 0.27 -25.18 -6.24
CA PRO A 81 1.03 -24.11 -6.88
C PRO A 81 2.11 -23.56 -5.96
N THR A 82 3.17 -23.01 -6.53
CA THR A 82 4.24 -22.33 -5.79
C THR A 82 3.95 -20.84 -5.74
N VAL A 83 3.81 -20.29 -4.54
CA VAL A 83 3.55 -18.87 -4.30
C VAL A 83 4.74 -18.22 -3.59
N ARG A 84 5.28 -17.14 -4.17
CA ARG A 84 6.30 -16.32 -3.52
C ARG A 84 5.64 -15.19 -2.73
N ILE A 85 5.90 -15.15 -1.44
CA ILE A 85 5.57 -14.01 -0.57
C ILE A 85 6.77 -13.05 -0.58
N ILE A 86 6.57 -11.85 -1.12
CA ILE A 86 7.52 -10.77 -1.08
C ILE A 86 7.16 -9.86 0.10
N HIS A 87 8.08 -9.71 1.05
CA HIS A 87 7.88 -8.86 2.23
C HIS A 87 8.58 -7.52 2.08
N THR A 88 7.79 -6.46 1.96
CA THR A 88 8.29 -5.07 1.91
C THR A 88 8.22 -4.39 3.27
N GLY A 89 7.29 -4.85 4.12
CA GLY A 89 7.00 -4.29 5.44
C GLY A 89 5.51 -4.42 5.77
N GLY A 90 5.07 -3.66 6.76
CA GLY A 90 3.73 -3.77 7.31
C GLY A 90 3.62 -4.90 8.34
N THR A 91 2.70 -4.73 9.29
CA THR A 91 2.58 -5.61 10.47
C THR A 91 1.83 -6.91 10.19
N ILE A 92 1.59 -7.28 8.93
CA ILE A 92 0.83 -8.50 8.59
C ILE A 92 1.59 -9.78 8.95
N ALA A 93 2.92 -9.70 8.99
CA ALA A 93 3.81 -10.82 9.32
C ALA A 93 4.69 -10.46 10.53
N SER A 94 4.12 -9.89 11.59
CA SER A 94 4.88 -9.54 12.80
C SER A 94 4.53 -10.42 14.02
N LYS A 95 5.48 -10.56 14.94
CA LYS A 95 5.38 -11.27 16.22
C LYS A 95 5.72 -10.31 17.35
N VAL A 96 4.94 -10.34 18.43
CA VAL A 96 5.34 -9.70 19.69
C VAL A 96 6.19 -10.66 20.50
N ASP A 97 7.39 -10.23 20.87
CA ASP A 97 8.14 -10.81 21.96
C ASP A 97 7.48 -10.38 23.27
N TYR A 98 6.74 -11.27 23.91
CA TYR A 98 6.05 -10.95 25.18
C TYR A 98 7.01 -10.69 26.34
N THR A 99 8.27 -11.10 26.24
CA THR A 99 9.30 -10.84 27.25
C THR A 99 9.76 -9.38 27.19
N THR A 100 10.02 -8.85 26.00
CA THR A 100 10.51 -7.47 25.81
C THR A 100 9.40 -6.49 25.45
N GLY A 101 8.23 -6.95 25.01
CA GLY A 101 7.20 -6.14 24.37
C GLY A 101 7.56 -5.67 22.96
N ALA A 102 8.71 -6.09 22.41
CA ALA A 102 9.15 -5.70 21.08
C ALA A 102 8.35 -6.42 19.98
N VAL A 103 8.10 -5.74 18.88
CA VAL A 103 7.49 -6.33 17.68
C VAL A 103 8.62 -6.68 16.70
N THR A 104 8.77 -7.96 16.38
CA THR A 104 9.76 -8.50 15.43
C THR A 104 9.03 -9.06 14.22
N ALA A 105 9.49 -8.82 13.00
CA ALA A 105 8.84 -9.42 11.82
C ALA A 105 9.26 -10.89 11.63
N GLN A 106 8.34 -11.69 11.11
CA GLN A 106 8.50 -13.10 10.76
C GLN A 106 9.10 -13.17 9.36
N PHE A 107 10.22 -13.86 9.23
CA PHE A 107 11.00 -13.84 7.99
C PHE A 107 11.13 -15.21 7.34
N GLU A 108 10.82 -16.28 8.07
CA GLU A 108 10.90 -17.63 7.53
C GLU A 108 9.52 -18.16 7.11
N PRO A 109 9.43 -18.93 5.99
CA PRO A 109 8.19 -19.60 5.60
C PRO A 109 7.61 -20.46 6.73
N SER A 110 8.46 -21.09 7.54
CA SER A 110 8.05 -21.92 8.68
C SER A 110 7.33 -21.10 9.76
N GLU A 111 7.72 -19.85 10.01
CA GLU A 111 7.08 -18.97 10.99
C GLU A 111 5.69 -18.54 10.49
N LEU A 112 5.56 -18.17 9.22
CA LEU A 112 4.26 -17.84 8.62
C LEU A 112 3.29 -19.03 8.67
N VAL A 113 3.80 -20.23 8.36
CA VAL A 113 3.02 -21.48 8.40
C VAL A 113 2.64 -21.87 9.83
N GLU A 114 3.50 -21.62 10.82
CA GLU A 114 3.17 -21.87 12.23
C GLU A 114 1.99 -21.01 12.69
N HIS A 115 1.91 -19.77 12.20
CA HIS A 115 0.84 -18.84 12.56
C HIS A 115 -0.41 -18.98 11.71
N VAL A 116 -0.28 -19.36 10.45
CA VAL A 116 -1.39 -19.52 9.50
C VAL A 116 -1.26 -20.87 8.77
N PRO A 117 -1.51 -22.00 9.46
CA PRO A 117 -1.32 -23.33 8.91
C PRO A 117 -2.23 -23.63 7.71
N GLU A 118 -3.33 -22.90 7.56
CA GLU A 118 -4.25 -23.01 6.42
C GLU A 118 -3.55 -22.78 5.08
N LEU A 119 -2.45 -22.01 5.05
CA LEU A 119 -1.72 -21.72 3.83
C LEU A 119 -1.12 -22.98 3.18
N LEU A 120 -0.76 -24.00 3.98
CA LEU A 120 -0.22 -25.27 3.49
C LEU A 120 -1.23 -26.08 2.66
N MET A 121 -2.51 -25.78 2.80
CA MET A 121 -3.56 -26.41 2.00
C MET A 121 -3.75 -25.74 0.64
N ILE A 122 -3.17 -24.54 0.45
CA ILE A 122 -3.40 -23.68 -0.71
C ILE A 122 -2.18 -23.66 -1.63
N ALA A 123 -0.97 -23.51 -1.07
CA ALA A 123 0.24 -23.32 -1.87
C ALA A 123 1.53 -23.78 -1.18
N ASN A 124 2.54 -24.11 -2.00
CA ASN A 124 3.93 -24.20 -1.55
C ASN A 124 4.50 -22.78 -1.41
N LEU A 125 4.78 -22.37 -0.17
CA LEU A 125 5.23 -21.01 0.10
C LEU A 125 6.76 -20.88 0.00
N GLN A 126 7.17 -19.75 -0.57
CA GLN A 126 8.54 -19.25 -0.52
C GLN A 126 8.49 -17.81 -0.03
N VAL A 127 9.45 -17.38 0.78
CA VAL A 127 9.49 -16.01 1.30
C VAL A 127 10.73 -15.30 0.78
N HIS A 128 10.56 -14.06 0.35
CA HIS A 128 11.65 -13.17 0.00
C HIS A 128 11.43 -11.82 0.68
N LYS A 129 12.36 -11.44 1.56
CA LYS A 129 12.32 -10.16 2.27
C LYS A 129 13.11 -9.11 1.48
N ILE A 130 12.43 -8.04 1.07
CA ILE A 130 13.06 -6.83 0.54
C ILE A 130 13.46 -5.90 1.68
N GLY A 131 12.57 -5.72 2.66
CA GLY A 131 12.78 -4.80 3.77
C GLY A 131 11.70 -4.88 4.84
N ASN A 132 11.73 -3.94 5.79
CA ASN A 132 10.66 -3.72 6.77
C ASN A 132 10.37 -2.23 6.84
N MET A 133 9.71 -1.72 5.81
CA MET A 133 9.43 -0.30 5.63
C MET A 133 8.02 0.04 6.10
N PHE A 134 7.84 1.24 6.67
CA PHE A 134 6.51 1.83 6.77
C PHE A 134 6.05 2.26 5.38
N SER A 135 4.77 2.07 5.08
CA SER A 135 4.23 2.40 3.75
C SER A 135 4.35 3.89 3.41
N GLU A 136 4.35 4.77 4.41
CA GLU A 136 4.56 6.22 4.23
C GLU A 136 5.98 6.59 3.73
N ASP A 137 6.95 5.71 3.95
CA ASP A 137 8.35 5.88 3.52
C ASP A 137 8.63 5.27 2.13
N ILE A 138 7.64 4.61 1.52
CA ILE A 138 7.80 3.97 0.21
C ILE A 138 7.85 5.03 -0.90
N ARG A 139 8.67 4.76 -1.90
CA ARG A 139 9.11 5.66 -2.99
C ARG A 139 9.39 4.84 -4.27
N PRO A 140 9.55 5.46 -5.45
CA PRO A 140 9.75 4.73 -6.72
C PRO A 140 10.91 3.73 -6.73
N ASN A 141 12.00 4.00 -6.02
CA ASN A 141 13.11 3.05 -5.87
C ASN A 141 12.66 1.72 -5.24
N HIS A 142 11.76 1.78 -4.27
CA HIS A 142 11.18 0.60 -3.63
C HIS A 142 10.21 -0.12 -4.56
N TRP A 143 9.48 0.61 -5.43
CA TRP A 143 8.67 -0.01 -6.47
C TRP A 143 9.53 -0.83 -7.42
N ASN A 144 10.68 -0.29 -7.85
CA ASN A 144 11.64 -0.99 -8.70
C ASN A 144 12.17 -2.27 -8.02
N GLN A 145 12.49 -2.23 -6.72
CA GLN A 145 12.90 -3.43 -5.98
C GLN A 145 11.81 -4.50 -5.93
N ILE A 146 10.54 -4.11 -5.76
CA ILE A 146 9.42 -5.05 -5.79
C ILE A 146 9.27 -5.64 -7.20
N ILE A 147 9.38 -4.81 -8.24
CA ILE A 147 9.34 -5.26 -9.65
C ILE A 147 10.42 -6.33 -9.90
N ASP A 148 11.66 -6.05 -9.54
CA ASP A 148 12.78 -6.99 -9.70
C ASP A 148 12.54 -8.31 -8.95
N ALA A 149 12.00 -8.23 -7.74
CA ALA A 149 11.64 -9.41 -6.96
C ALA A 149 10.49 -10.20 -7.61
N THR A 150 9.52 -9.53 -8.26
CA THR A 150 8.44 -10.21 -9.00
C THR A 150 8.95 -10.91 -10.26
N GLU A 151 9.81 -10.27 -11.04
CA GLU A 151 10.44 -10.89 -12.21
C GLU A 151 11.25 -12.12 -11.82
N LYS A 152 12.08 -11.99 -10.77
CA LYS A 152 12.88 -13.10 -10.27
C LYS A 152 12.01 -14.28 -9.84
N ALA A 153 10.91 -14.03 -9.12
CA ALA A 153 10.01 -15.08 -8.68
C ALA A 153 9.37 -15.82 -9.87
N PHE A 154 8.91 -15.10 -10.90
CA PHE A 154 8.37 -15.74 -12.09
C PHE A 154 9.43 -16.48 -12.91
N ALA A 155 10.66 -15.95 -13.01
CA ALA A 155 11.78 -16.63 -13.66
C ALA A 155 12.17 -17.93 -12.94
N GLU A 156 12.01 -17.97 -11.62
CA GLU A 156 12.19 -19.17 -10.78
C GLU A 156 10.99 -20.14 -10.81
N GLY A 157 9.96 -19.84 -11.61
CA GLY A 157 8.82 -20.73 -11.86
C GLY A 157 7.69 -20.62 -10.84
N CYS A 158 7.57 -19.53 -10.09
CA CYS A 158 6.40 -19.32 -9.23
C CYS A 158 5.12 -19.11 -10.05
N ASP A 159 4.01 -19.72 -9.61
CA ASP A 159 2.69 -19.61 -10.25
C ASP A 159 1.98 -18.29 -9.92
N GLY A 160 2.34 -17.71 -8.76
CA GLY A 160 1.81 -16.46 -8.27
C GLY A 160 2.65 -15.84 -7.17
N ILE A 161 2.34 -14.60 -6.87
CA ILE A 161 3.10 -13.74 -5.96
C ILE A 161 2.13 -13.04 -5.02
N VAL A 162 2.49 -12.99 -3.75
CA VAL A 162 1.85 -12.15 -2.73
C VAL A 162 2.85 -11.10 -2.26
N VAL A 163 2.49 -9.83 -2.32
CA VAL A 163 3.31 -8.73 -1.78
C VAL A 163 2.67 -8.26 -0.49
N THR A 164 3.34 -8.50 0.64
CA THR A 164 2.92 -7.99 1.95
C THR A 164 3.44 -6.58 2.14
N HIS A 165 2.53 -5.64 2.43
CA HIS A 165 2.80 -4.20 2.38
C HIS A 165 2.04 -3.44 3.47
N GLY A 166 2.60 -2.31 3.93
CA GLY A 166 1.91 -1.38 4.83
C GLY A 166 0.68 -0.74 4.16
N THR A 167 -0.39 -0.49 4.92
CA THR A 167 -1.68 -0.19 4.30
C THR A 167 -1.82 1.22 3.71
N ASP A 168 -1.02 2.20 4.13
CA ASP A 168 -1.26 3.61 3.77
C ASP A 168 -1.05 3.88 2.27
N THR A 169 -0.01 3.29 1.68
CA THR A 169 0.34 3.48 0.27
C THR A 169 0.20 2.20 -0.57
N LEU A 170 -0.38 1.13 0.00
CA LEU A 170 -0.53 -0.18 -0.65
C LEU A 170 -1.13 -0.07 -2.05
N HIS A 171 -2.25 0.63 -2.19
CA HIS A 171 -2.98 0.80 -3.45
C HIS A 171 -2.19 1.62 -4.50
N ILE A 172 -1.30 2.52 -4.04
CA ILE A 172 -0.39 3.29 -4.89
C ILE A 172 0.68 2.37 -5.47
N THR A 173 1.37 1.61 -4.61
CA THR A 173 2.41 0.66 -5.03
C THR A 173 1.85 -0.46 -5.90
N ALA A 174 0.66 -0.97 -5.58
CA ALA A 174 -0.02 -1.98 -6.38
C ALA A 174 -0.35 -1.45 -7.78
N SER A 175 -0.81 -0.18 -7.89
CA SER A 175 -1.01 0.47 -9.18
C SER A 175 0.29 0.58 -9.97
N ALA A 176 1.41 0.90 -9.30
CA ALA A 176 2.72 1.01 -9.95
C ALA A 176 3.16 -0.32 -10.57
N LEU A 177 2.98 -1.43 -9.85
CA LEU A 177 3.27 -2.75 -10.43
C LEU A 177 2.33 -3.10 -11.59
N ALA A 178 1.07 -2.67 -11.56
CA ALA A 178 0.14 -2.92 -12.66
C ALA A 178 0.60 -2.24 -13.95
N PHE A 179 1.00 -0.97 -13.89
CA PHE A 179 1.55 -0.26 -15.04
C PHE A 179 2.93 -0.78 -15.44
N ALA A 180 3.79 -1.17 -14.49
CA ALA A 180 5.09 -1.77 -14.80
C ALA A 180 4.97 -3.03 -15.67
N TRP A 181 4.02 -3.92 -15.36
CA TRP A 181 3.85 -5.16 -16.12
C TRP A 181 3.05 -4.99 -17.42
N CYS A 182 2.12 -4.04 -17.48
CA CYS A 182 1.13 -3.97 -18.55
C CYS A 182 1.13 -2.67 -19.37
N GLY A 183 1.84 -1.62 -18.94
CA GLY A 183 1.76 -0.28 -19.52
C GLY A 183 2.18 -0.18 -20.98
N GLN A 184 3.03 -1.10 -21.46
CA GLN A 184 3.44 -1.24 -22.86
C GLN A 184 2.74 -2.40 -23.60
N GLY A 185 1.61 -2.89 -23.10
CA GLY A 185 0.86 -3.98 -23.74
C GLY A 185 1.32 -5.39 -23.34
N GLY A 186 2.12 -5.49 -22.27
CA GLY A 186 2.52 -6.77 -21.66
C GLY A 186 1.46 -7.35 -20.71
N ASN A 187 1.78 -8.53 -20.17
CA ASN A 187 0.99 -9.24 -19.17
C ASN A 187 1.95 -10.05 -18.28
N PRO A 188 1.82 -10.02 -16.94
CA PRO A 188 2.70 -10.83 -16.09
C PRO A 188 2.53 -12.34 -16.35
N PRO A 189 3.56 -13.17 -16.11
CA PRO A 189 3.48 -14.61 -16.32
C PRO A 189 2.44 -15.32 -15.44
N GLY A 190 2.17 -14.74 -14.26
CA GLY A 190 1.23 -15.25 -13.26
C GLY A 190 0.63 -14.11 -12.43
N ARG A 191 0.00 -14.47 -11.31
CA ARG A 191 -0.84 -13.55 -10.52
C ARG A 191 -0.02 -12.77 -9.50
N ILE A 192 -0.37 -11.52 -9.27
CA ILE A 192 0.25 -10.68 -8.25
C ILE A 192 -0.84 -10.10 -7.34
N ALA A 193 -0.80 -10.44 -6.04
CA ALA A 193 -1.72 -9.91 -5.04
C ALA A 193 -0.98 -9.10 -3.97
N PHE A 194 -1.36 -7.84 -3.79
CA PHE A 194 -0.94 -7.02 -2.66
C PHE A 194 -1.88 -7.24 -1.47
N VAL A 195 -1.31 -7.25 -0.27
CA VAL A 195 -2.04 -7.52 0.97
C VAL A 195 -1.40 -6.77 2.14
N GLY A 196 -2.22 -6.36 3.10
CA GLY A 196 -1.79 -5.76 4.36
C GLY A 196 -2.73 -6.12 5.51
N SER A 197 -2.54 -5.49 6.66
CA SER A 197 -3.48 -5.59 7.80
C SER A 197 -3.69 -4.22 8.45
N GLN A 198 -4.92 -3.96 8.89
CA GLN A 198 -5.30 -2.74 9.60
C GLN A 198 -5.09 -2.89 11.12
N ARG A 199 -5.11 -4.12 11.60
CA ARG A 199 -4.77 -4.49 12.97
C ARG A 199 -3.44 -5.22 12.95
N SER A 200 -2.58 -4.84 13.89
CA SER A 200 -1.28 -5.48 14.07
C SER A 200 -1.46 -6.99 14.30
N SER A 201 -0.61 -7.82 13.67
CA SER A 201 -0.71 -9.28 13.66
C SER A 201 -0.60 -9.94 15.03
N ASP A 202 -0.01 -9.25 16.01
CA ASP A 202 0.13 -9.72 17.39
C ASP A 202 -1.19 -9.74 18.18
N ARG A 203 -2.22 -9.08 17.66
CA ARG A 203 -3.52 -9.01 18.32
C ARG A 203 -4.38 -10.19 17.89
N ALA A 204 -5.08 -10.81 18.84
CA ALA A 204 -6.04 -11.87 18.55
C ALA A 204 -7.16 -11.44 17.57
N SER A 205 -7.48 -10.14 17.53
CA SER A 205 -8.42 -9.53 16.58
C SER A 205 -7.75 -9.04 15.29
N SER A 206 -6.58 -9.57 14.94
CA SER A 206 -5.91 -9.18 13.69
C SER A 206 -6.67 -9.67 12.46
N ASP A 207 -6.73 -8.82 11.44
CA ASP A 207 -7.19 -9.16 10.09
C ASP A 207 -6.08 -9.80 9.23
N ALA A 208 -4.85 -9.89 9.75
CA ALA A 208 -3.67 -10.34 9.01
C ALA A 208 -3.82 -11.76 8.44
N ALA A 209 -4.27 -12.72 9.25
CA ALA A 209 -4.37 -14.12 8.83
C ALA A 209 -5.35 -14.30 7.65
N GLN A 210 -6.55 -13.73 7.75
CA GLN A 210 -7.56 -13.86 6.70
C GLN A 210 -7.19 -13.10 5.43
N ASN A 211 -6.61 -11.90 5.56
CA ASN A 211 -6.09 -11.17 4.41
C ASN A 211 -5.00 -11.98 3.70
N LEU A 212 -4.05 -12.56 4.44
CA LEU A 212 -2.97 -13.37 3.88
C LEU A 212 -3.50 -14.65 3.20
N ILE A 213 -4.42 -15.37 3.84
CA ILE A 213 -5.11 -16.53 3.25
C ILE A 213 -5.77 -16.15 1.94
N SER A 214 -6.51 -15.03 1.90
CA SER A 214 -7.18 -14.54 0.70
C SER A 214 -6.21 -14.19 -0.42
N ALA A 215 -5.12 -13.48 -0.10
CA ALA A 215 -4.11 -13.10 -1.08
C ALA A 215 -3.38 -14.33 -1.66
N VAL A 216 -3.01 -15.29 -0.82
CA VAL A 216 -2.39 -16.55 -1.25
C VAL A 216 -3.37 -17.37 -2.08
N LYS A 217 -4.66 -17.43 -1.70
CA LYS A 217 -5.71 -18.10 -2.49
C LYS A 217 -5.83 -17.50 -3.89
N TRP A 218 -5.86 -16.17 -4.01
CA TRP A 218 -5.85 -15.52 -5.32
C TRP A 218 -4.58 -15.85 -6.11
N ALA A 219 -3.40 -15.70 -5.49
CA ALA A 219 -2.13 -15.95 -6.16
C ALA A 219 -1.98 -17.41 -6.65
N ALA A 220 -2.53 -18.36 -5.90
CA ALA A 220 -2.51 -19.78 -6.20
C ALA A 220 -3.53 -20.19 -7.27
N GLU A 221 -4.78 -19.75 -7.12
CA GLU A 221 -5.94 -20.35 -7.80
C GLU A 221 -6.80 -19.38 -8.61
N GLY A 222 -6.54 -18.06 -8.53
CA GLY A 222 -7.29 -17.08 -9.32
C GLY A 222 -7.21 -17.36 -10.82
N PRO A 223 -7.98 -16.68 -11.68
CA PRO A 223 -7.76 -16.75 -13.11
C PRO A 223 -6.38 -16.19 -13.49
N GLN A 224 -5.80 -16.68 -14.58
CA GLN A 224 -4.61 -16.04 -15.16
C GLN A 224 -4.99 -14.62 -15.61
N PRO A 225 -4.10 -13.62 -15.40
CA PRO A 225 -4.38 -12.25 -15.78
C PRO A 225 -4.48 -12.13 -17.30
N THR A 226 -5.33 -11.21 -17.74
CA THR A 226 -5.52 -10.89 -19.16
C THR A 226 -4.61 -9.76 -19.61
N GLY A 227 -4.26 -8.85 -18.69
CA GLY A 227 -3.54 -7.62 -18.99
C GLY A 227 -4.42 -6.51 -19.57
N GLU A 228 -5.74 -6.75 -19.68
CA GLU A 228 -6.73 -5.81 -20.25
C GLU A 228 -7.83 -5.40 -19.26
N LEU A 229 -8.03 -6.18 -18.18
CA LEU A 229 -9.18 -6.05 -17.28
C LEU A 229 -8.81 -5.53 -15.89
N SER A 230 -7.65 -4.88 -15.76
CA SER A 230 -7.04 -4.45 -14.50
C SER A 230 -6.90 -5.60 -13.48
N ASP A 231 -6.60 -6.79 -14.01
CA ASP A 231 -6.51 -8.06 -13.28
C ASP A 231 -5.06 -8.55 -13.11
N ALA A 232 -4.09 -7.86 -13.71
CA ALA A 232 -2.67 -8.17 -13.63
C ALA A 232 -2.12 -8.07 -12.19
N VAL A 233 -2.57 -7.05 -11.46
CA VAL A 233 -2.21 -6.82 -10.05
C VAL A 233 -3.48 -6.48 -9.28
N VAL A 234 -3.68 -7.16 -8.17
CA VAL A 234 -4.86 -6.97 -7.32
C VAL A 234 -4.48 -6.59 -5.89
N VAL A 235 -5.44 -6.03 -5.17
CA VAL A 235 -5.38 -5.78 -3.73
C VAL A 235 -6.39 -6.69 -3.04
N SER A 236 -5.91 -7.53 -2.12
CA SER A 236 -6.75 -8.41 -1.29
C SER A 236 -6.83 -7.86 0.13
N MET A 237 -8.04 -7.48 0.55
CA MET A 237 -8.32 -6.95 1.89
C MET A 237 -9.74 -7.36 2.31
N HIS A 238 -10.07 -7.25 3.59
CA HIS A 238 -11.41 -7.52 4.11
C HIS A 238 -12.54 -6.82 3.33
N LYS A 239 -13.63 -7.56 3.06
CA LYS A 239 -14.82 -7.07 2.36
C LYS A 239 -15.70 -6.19 3.25
N THR A 240 -15.84 -6.58 4.51
CA THR A 240 -16.59 -5.86 5.56
C THR A 240 -15.73 -5.75 6.83
N SER A 241 -16.25 -5.11 7.86
CA SER A 241 -15.57 -5.10 9.18
C SER A 241 -15.54 -6.48 9.85
N ASP A 242 -16.33 -7.43 9.34
CA ASP A 242 -16.49 -8.77 9.88
C ASP A 242 -15.43 -9.72 9.30
N ASP A 243 -15.10 -10.76 10.07
CA ASP A 243 -14.28 -11.86 9.59
C ASP A 243 -15.05 -12.72 8.58
N GLY A 244 -14.31 -13.42 7.72
CA GLY A 244 -14.83 -14.49 6.87
C GLY A 244 -14.97 -14.13 5.38
N ALA A 245 -14.73 -12.87 5.00
CA ALA A 245 -14.73 -12.50 3.59
C ALA A 245 -13.70 -11.40 3.27
N CYS A 246 -12.91 -11.63 2.22
CA CYS A 246 -12.01 -10.65 1.64
C CYS A 246 -12.44 -10.33 0.20
N SER A 247 -12.32 -9.08 -0.21
CA SER A 247 -12.52 -8.64 -1.59
C SER A 247 -11.20 -8.60 -2.32
N ILE A 248 -11.22 -9.03 -3.58
CA ILE A 248 -10.10 -8.88 -4.51
C ILE A 248 -10.40 -7.67 -5.41
N HIS A 249 -9.66 -6.60 -5.27
CA HIS A 249 -9.85 -5.38 -6.05
C HIS A 249 -8.79 -5.23 -7.13
N ALA A 250 -9.16 -4.70 -8.30
CA ALA A 250 -8.21 -4.20 -9.27
C ALA A 250 -7.32 -3.11 -8.62
N ALA A 251 -6.00 -3.19 -8.79
CA ALA A 251 -5.07 -2.28 -8.13
C ALA A 251 -5.29 -0.81 -8.54
N THR A 252 -5.63 -0.55 -9.80
CA THR A 252 -5.86 0.81 -10.33
C THR A 252 -7.23 1.39 -9.97
N GLY A 253 -8.10 0.59 -9.37
CA GLY A 253 -9.49 0.93 -9.05
C GLY A 253 -9.82 0.81 -7.58
N VAL A 254 -8.83 0.84 -6.68
CA VAL A 254 -9.02 0.74 -5.24
C VAL A 254 -8.34 1.87 -4.50
N ARG A 255 -8.94 2.30 -3.38
CA ARG A 255 -8.38 3.34 -2.51
C ARG A 255 -8.60 2.99 -1.04
N LYS A 256 -7.66 3.37 -0.18
CA LYS A 256 -7.85 3.32 1.27
C LYS A 256 -8.77 4.49 1.69
N LEU A 257 -10.05 4.23 1.91
CA LEU A 257 -11.07 5.22 2.28
C LEU A 257 -11.31 5.35 3.79
N HIS A 258 -10.77 4.44 4.60
CA HIS A 258 -10.84 4.55 6.05
C HIS A 258 -9.45 4.40 6.68
N SER A 259 -9.19 5.18 7.73
CA SER A 259 -7.91 5.18 8.43
C SER A 259 -7.65 3.97 9.33
N SER A 260 -8.61 3.06 9.53
CA SER A 260 -8.52 2.08 10.62
C SER A 260 -9.49 0.89 10.59
N ARG A 261 -10.60 0.95 9.84
CA ARG A 261 -11.50 -0.22 9.70
C ARG A 261 -10.84 -1.29 8.85
N ARG A 262 -11.20 -2.56 9.06
CA ARG A 262 -10.68 -3.69 8.27
C ARG A 262 -11.06 -3.58 6.79
N ASP A 263 -12.29 -3.13 6.51
CA ASP A 263 -12.81 -2.81 5.17
C ASP A 263 -12.42 -1.40 4.69
N ALA A 264 -11.20 -0.96 5.03
CA ALA A 264 -10.68 0.35 4.66
C ALA A 264 -10.49 0.51 3.15
N PHE A 265 -10.18 -0.57 2.42
CA PHE A 265 -9.97 -0.53 0.98
C PHE A 265 -11.29 -0.69 0.26
N ARG A 266 -11.63 0.29 -0.57
CA ARG A 266 -12.89 0.35 -1.28
C ARG A 266 -12.65 0.63 -2.76
N PRO A 267 -13.50 0.07 -3.64
CA PRO A 267 -13.37 0.32 -5.06
C PRO A 267 -13.72 1.77 -5.38
N VAL A 268 -13.05 2.34 -6.38
CA VAL A 268 -13.30 3.66 -6.94
C VAL A 268 -13.71 3.48 -8.39
N ASN A 269 -14.98 3.79 -8.69
CA ASN A 269 -15.61 3.69 -10.02
C ASN A 269 -15.56 2.30 -10.66
N THR A 270 -15.43 1.26 -9.83
CA THR A 270 -15.33 -0.14 -10.24
C THR A 270 -15.99 -1.03 -9.18
N THR A 271 -15.97 -2.34 -9.41
CA THR A 271 -16.42 -3.37 -8.48
C THR A 271 -15.27 -4.35 -8.21
N PRO A 272 -15.25 -5.07 -7.08
CA PRO A 272 -14.24 -6.11 -6.83
C PRO A 272 -14.23 -7.15 -7.97
N LEU A 273 -13.09 -7.74 -8.30
CA LEU A 273 -13.00 -8.81 -9.30
C LEU A 273 -13.49 -10.16 -8.76
N ALA A 274 -13.32 -10.38 -7.45
CA ALA A 274 -13.70 -11.60 -6.78
C ALA A 274 -13.91 -11.37 -5.28
N THR A 275 -14.55 -12.35 -4.64
CA THR A 275 -14.64 -12.47 -3.18
C THR A 275 -13.99 -13.79 -2.76
N VAL A 276 -13.15 -13.76 -1.74
CA VAL A 276 -12.66 -14.98 -1.07
C VAL A 276 -13.40 -15.14 0.25
N ARG A 277 -14.13 -16.24 0.40
CA ARG A 277 -14.86 -16.62 1.63
C ARG A 277 -14.02 -17.61 2.44
N ILE A 278 -13.96 -17.38 3.75
CA ILE A 278 -13.15 -18.14 4.69
C ILE A 278 -14.06 -18.61 5.82
N GLU A 279 -14.53 -19.85 5.73
CA GLU A 279 -15.47 -20.45 6.69
C GLU A 279 -14.97 -21.82 7.13
N ASN A 280 -14.82 -22.05 8.45
CA ASN A 280 -14.47 -23.37 9.00
C ASN A 280 -13.27 -24.06 8.32
N LYS A 281 -12.21 -23.29 8.00
CA LYS A 281 -11.00 -23.73 7.24
C LYS A 281 -11.23 -24.05 5.76
N HIS A 282 -12.45 -23.87 5.25
CA HIS A 282 -12.72 -23.87 3.83
C HIS A 282 -12.47 -22.48 3.26
N VAL A 283 -11.71 -22.41 2.17
CA VAL A 283 -11.34 -21.16 1.49
C VAL A 283 -11.83 -21.24 0.06
N GLU A 284 -12.90 -20.50 -0.24
CA GLU A 284 -13.56 -20.48 -1.54
C GLU A 284 -13.30 -19.14 -2.24
N LEU A 285 -12.97 -19.21 -3.52
CA LEU A 285 -12.75 -18.04 -4.38
C LEU A 285 -13.89 -17.96 -5.40
N GLU A 286 -14.70 -16.92 -5.28
CA GLU A 286 -15.88 -16.67 -6.10
C GLU A 286 -15.60 -15.43 -6.97
N LEU A 287 -15.56 -15.58 -8.30
CA LEU A 287 -15.42 -14.44 -9.20
C LEU A 287 -16.71 -13.63 -9.23
N GLU A 288 -16.60 -12.32 -9.27
CA GLU A 288 -17.78 -11.46 -9.45
C GLU A 288 -18.25 -11.56 -10.91
N HIS A 289 -19.57 -11.62 -11.11
CA HIS A 289 -20.19 -11.95 -12.40
C HIS A 289 -19.70 -11.07 -13.56
N HIS A 290 -19.60 -9.75 -13.35
CA HIS A 290 -19.12 -8.82 -14.39
C HIS A 290 -17.69 -9.14 -14.85
N TYR A 291 -16.82 -9.61 -13.95
CA TYR A 291 -15.45 -9.97 -14.29
C TYR A 291 -15.42 -11.31 -15.03
N GLU A 292 -16.21 -12.29 -14.61
CA GLU A 292 -16.34 -13.56 -15.32
C GLU A 292 -16.82 -13.35 -16.77
N GLU A 293 -17.86 -12.53 -16.97
CA GLU A 293 -18.38 -12.19 -18.30
C GLU A 293 -17.36 -11.42 -19.16
N ALA A 294 -16.68 -10.43 -18.58
CA ALA A 294 -15.67 -9.65 -19.30
C ALA A 294 -14.53 -10.55 -19.80
N ARG A 295 -14.11 -11.53 -18.99
CA ARG A 295 -13.04 -12.47 -19.36
C ARG A 295 -13.39 -13.37 -20.53
N VAL A 296 -14.64 -13.80 -20.67
CA VAL A 296 -15.08 -14.65 -21.80
C VAL A 296 -14.84 -13.95 -23.13
N ASN A 297 -15.00 -12.63 -23.16
CA ASN A 297 -14.91 -11.80 -24.36
C ASN A 297 -13.54 -11.13 -24.55
N THR A 298 -12.59 -11.36 -23.64
CA THR A 298 -11.29 -10.69 -23.64
C THR A 298 -10.18 -11.65 -24.06
N VAL A 299 -9.41 -11.25 -25.07
CA VAL A 299 -8.20 -11.97 -25.47
C VAL A 299 -7.05 -11.55 -24.56
N SER A 300 -6.44 -12.51 -23.86
CA SER A 300 -5.27 -12.24 -23.04
C SER A 300 -4.10 -11.73 -23.88
N ARG A 301 -3.42 -10.69 -23.39
CA ARG A 301 -2.16 -10.20 -23.95
C ARG A 301 -1.05 -11.24 -23.83
N ALA A 302 -0.05 -11.08 -24.69
CA ALA A 302 1.16 -11.88 -24.63
C ALA A 302 1.87 -11.68 -23.28
N LYS A 303 2.29 -12.80 -22.68
CA LYS A 303 3.07 -12.77 -21.44
C LYS A 303 4.44 -12.14 -21.71
N THR A 304 4.89 -11.27 -20.81
CA THR A 304 6.26 -10.74 -20.79
C THR A 304 7.02 -11.34 -19.62
N THR A 305 8.33 -11.46 -19.74
CA THR A 305 9.22 -11.85 -18.64
C THR A 305 9.84 -10.65 -17.93
N THR A 306 9.67 -9.46 -18.50
CA THR A 306 10.21 -8.21 -17.97
C THR A 306 9.11 -7.17 -17.81
N ALA A 307 9.17 -6.45 -16.70
CA ALA A 307 8.35 -5.30 -16.36
C ALA A 307 9.18 -4.01 -16.43
N ASP A 308 8.50 -2.89 -16.60
CA ASP A 308 9.12 -1.60 -16.74
C ASP A 308 9.47 -0.95 -15.39
N ARG A 309 10.55 -0.16 -15.36
CA ARG A 309 11.06 0.51 -14.15
C ARG A 309 10.74 1.99 -14.16
N TYR A 310 10.54 2.54 -12.98
CA TYR A 310 10.26 3.96 -12.76
C TYR A 310 11.56 4.76 -12.62
N ASP A 311 11.59 5.97 -13.20
CA ASP A 311 12.69 6.90 -13.02
C ASP A 311 12.53 7.60 -11.65
N GLU A 312 13.46 7.32 -10.74
CA GLU A 312 13.45 7.82 -9.36
C GLU A 312 13.66 9.34 -9.26
N ALA A 313 14.13 9.98 -10.33
CA ALA A 313 14.37 11.41 -10.38
C ALA A 313 13.11 12.24 -10.69
N ILE A 314 12.02 11.60 -11.13
CA ILE A 314 10.79 12.31 -11.50
C ILE A 314 10.14 12.97 -10.29
N VAL A 315 9.85 14.25 -10.41
CA VAL A 315 9.18 15.07 -9.42
C VAL A 315 7.82 15.52 -9.95
N ILE A 316 6.75 15.04 -9.32
CA ILE A 316 5.37 15.46 -9.61
C ILE A 316 4.88 16.35 -8.47
N ARG A 317 4.56 17.61 -8.78
CA ARG A 317 3.95 18.54 -7.80
C ARG A 317 2.45 18.34 -7.78
N GLN A 318 1.90 18.03 -6.60
CA GLN A 318 0.46 17.90 -6.42
C GLN A 318 -0.14 19.13 -5.73
N MET A 319 -1.31 19.57 -6.18
CA MET A 319 -2.06 20.70 -5.66
C MET A 319 -3.55 20.36 -5.56
N VAL A 320 -4.30 21.11 -4.77
CA VAL A 320 -5.74 20.92 -4.62
C VAL A 320 -6.46 22.17 -5.10
N ALA A 321 -7.39 22.02 -6.03
CA ALA A 321 -8.22 23.11 -6.50
C ALA A 321 -9.13 23.63 -5.38
N GLY A 322 -9.37 24.94 -5.35
CA GLY A 322 -10.21 25.56 -4.33
C GLY A 322 -9.84 27.02 -4.11
N PRO A 323 -10.34 27.64 -3.03
CA PRO A 323 -10.10 29.06 -2.73
C PRO A 323 -8.62 29.44 -2.56
N TRP A 324 -7.75 28.46 -2.36
CA TRP A 324 -6.32 28.64 -2.08
C TRP A 324 -5.42 28.34 -3.29
N LEU A 325 -5.97 27.87 -4.41
CA LEU A 325 -5.17 27.64 -5.61
C LEU A 325 -5.00 28.98 -6.34
N GLY A 326 -3.78 29.52 -6.35
CA GLY A 326 -3.43 30.75 -7.02
C GLY A 326 -2.33 30.58 -8.07
N THR A 327 -1.95 31.70 -8.66
CA THR A 327 -0.88 31.78 -9.67
C THR A 327 0.48 31.42 -9.09
N GLN A 328 0.77 31.84 -7.86
CA GLN A 328 2.07 31.62 -7.21
C GLN A 328 2.41 30.14 -7.12
N GLU A 329 1.43 29.28 -6.84
CA GLU A 329 1.64 27.83 -6.76
C GLU A 329 2.13 27.26 -8.09
N ILE A 330 1.60 27.75 -9.22
CA ILE A 330 2.00 27.33 -10.57
C ILE A 330 3.40 27.86 -10.92
N GLU A 331 3.66 29.12 -10.59
CA GLU A 331 4.96 29.78 -10.81
C GLU A 331 6.07 29.12 -9.99
N ASP A 332 5.82 28.85 -8.70
CA ASP A 332 6.77 28.19 -7.80
C ASP A 332 7.09 26.77 -8.27
N ALA A 333 6.07 26.02 -8.72
CA ALA A 333 6.28 24.69 -9.25
C ALA A 333 7.11 24.71 -10.54
N THR A 334 6.83 25.66 -11.43
CA THR A 334 7.59 25.87 -12.67
C THR A 334 9.04 26.26 -12.38
N ALA A 335 9.26 27.19 -11.43
CA ALA A 335 10.59 27.62 -11.01
C ALA A 335 11.38 26.51 -10.28
N SER A 336 10.70 25.53 -9.69
CA SER A 336 11.31 24.40 -8.98
C SER A 336 11.76 23.25 -9.90
N ASN A 337 11.66 23.39 -11.23
CA ASN A 337 12.03 22.36 -12.22
C ASN A 337 11.39 20.99 -11.93
N VAL A 338 10.08 20.96 -11.64
CA VAL A 338 9.33 19.70 -11.53
C VAL A 338 8.99 19.16 -12.92
N ASP A 339 8.72 17.86 -13.05
CA ASP A 339 8.43 17.22 -14.35
C ASP A 339 6.96 17.30 -14.75
N ALA A 340 6.06 17.42 -13.77
CA ALA A 340 4.63 17.55 -14.01
C ALA A 340 3.88 18.19 -12.83
N LEU A 341 2.69 18.71 -13.13
CA LEU A 341 1.72 19.16 -12.14
C LEU A 341 0.52 18.22 -12.13
N VAL A 342 0.02 17.93 -10.93
CA VAL A 342 -1.28 17.28 -10.72
C VAL A 342 -2.14 18.21 -9.90
N ILE A 343 -3.34 18.51 -10.38
CA ILE A 343 -4.30 19.31 -9.64
C ILE A 343 -5.54 18.45 -9.37
N HIS A 344 -5.84 18.25 -8.09
CA HIS A 344 -7.08 17.63 -7.65
C HIS A 344 -8.21 18.64 -7.87
N GLY A 345 -8.94 18.51 -8.98
CA GLY A 345 -10.03 19.39 -9.41
C GLY A 345 -11.33 19.16 -8.63
N THR A 346 -12.20 20.17 -8.64
CA THR A 346 -13.50 20.13 -7.96
C THR A 346 -14.58 19.48 -8.85
N GLY A 347 -15.55 18.76 -8.27
CA GLY A 347 -16.72 18.25 -9.01
C GLY A 347 -16.35 17.31 -10.16
N LEU A 348 -16.54 17.75 -11.41
CA LEU A 348 -16.15 17.01 -12.62
C LEU A 348 -14.69 17.28 -13.06
N GLY A 349 -13.85 17.81 -12.17
CA GLY A 349 -12.46 18.20 -12.44
C GLY A 349 -12.31 19.65 -12.86
N HIS A 350 -12.91 20.59 -12.14
CA HIS A 350 -12.88 22.03 -12.44
C HIS A 350 -11.90 22.82 -11.57
N LEU A 351 -11.33 23.86 -12.19
CA LEU A 351 -10.45 24.86 -11.58
C LEU A 351 -11.12 26.25 -11.54
N PRO A 352 -10.70 27.14 -10.61
CA PRO A 352 -11.22 28.50 -10.51
C PRO A 352 -10.55 29.44 -11.54
N ILE A 353 -10.88 29.27 -12.83
CA ILE A 353 -10.20 29.93 -13.97
C ILE A 353 -11.05 30.96 -14.72
N GLU A 354 -12.18 31.37 -14.14
CA GLU A 354 -13.08 32.39 -14.73
C GLU A 354 -13.42 33.47 -13.70
N ASN A 355 -13.70 34.69 -14.17
CA ASN A 355 -14.07 35.83 -13.33
C ASN A 355 -15.38 36.50 -13.83
N PRO A 356 -16.53 35.82 -13.75
CA PRO A 356 -17.79 36.30 -14.35
C PRO A 356 -18.32 37.59 -13.69
N ASN A 357 -18.01 37.82 -12.42
CA ASN A 357 -18.47 38.99 -11.66
C ASN A 357 -17.46 40.15 -11.65
N GLY A 358 -16.26 39.97 -12.20
CA GLY A 358 -15.21 40.98 -12.21
C GLY A 358 -14.50 41.21 -10.87
N ASP A 359 -14.86 40.48 -9.82
CA ASP A 359 -14.39 40.63 -8.43
C ASP A 359 -13.31 39.61 -8.02
N ALA A 360 -12.98 38.66 -8.89
CA ALA A 360 -11.95 37.64 -8.68
C ALA A 360 -10.86 37.66 -9.79
N PRO A 361 -10.10 38.76 -9.95
CA PRO A 361 -9.06 38.86 -10.98
C PRO A 361 -7.98 37.77 -10.86
N GLN A 362 -7.74 37.23 -9.66
CA GLN A 362 -6.83 36.13 -9.41
C GLN A 362 -7.17 34.85 -10.19
N ASN A 363 -8.44 34.63 -10.53
CA ASN A 363 -8.84 33.47 -11.34
C ASN A 363 -8.33 33.57 -12.79
N ILE A 364 -8.27 34.80 -13.33
CA ILE A 364 -7.73 35.05 -14.67
C ILE A 364 -6.20 34.93 -14.64
N ALA A 365 -5.56 35.45 -13.60
CA ALA A 365 -4.12 35.26 -13.42
C ALA A 365 -3.75 33.76 -13.30
N LEU A 366 -4.56 32.96 -12.61
CA LEU A 366 -4.37 31.51 -12.54
C LEU A 366 -4.54 30.85 -13.92
N HIS A 367 -5.60 31.19 -14.65
CA HIS A 367 -5.82 30.73 -16.03
C HIS A 367 -4.58 30.99 -16.90
N ASP A 368 -4.06 32.21 -16.85
CA ASP A 368 -2.92 32.62 -17.68
C ASP A 368 -1.64 31.88 -17.29
N ALA A 369 -1.38 31.67 -15.99
CA ALA A 369 -0.24 30.89 -15.51
C ALA A 369 -0.34 29.41 -15.96
N LEU A 370 -1.52 28.80 -15.85
CA LEU A 370 -1.76 27.43 -16.32
C LEU A 370 -1.50 27.29 -17.82
N LYS A 371 -2.00 28.25 -18.61
CA LYS A 371 -1.85 28.27 -20.07
C LYS A 371 -0.40 28.49 -20.52
N GLN A 372 0.39 29.26 -19.78
CA GLN A 372 1.78 29.56 -20.12
C GLN A 372 2.74 28.44 -19.70
N SER A 373 2.34 27.60 -18.74
CA SER A 373 3.12 26.46 -18.29
C SER A 373 3.48 25.52 -19.44
N GLN A 374 4.74 25.10 -19.49
CA GLN A 374 5.21 24.06 -20.41
C GLN A 374 5.18 22.66 -19.78
N LEU A 375 4.82 22.57 -18.50
CA LEU A 375 4.71 21.31 -17.79
C LEU A 375 3.40 20.60 -18.18
N PRO A 376 3.39 19.27 -18.29
CA PRO A 376 2.15 18.53 -18.36
C PRO A 376 1.36 18.73 -17.06
N ILE A 377 0.11 19.17 -17.19
CA ILE A 377 -0.80 19.40 -16.05
C ILE A 377 -1.94 18.40 -16.13
N LEU A 378 -1.97 17.47 -15.18
CA LEU A 378 -3.01 16.46 -15.05
C LEU A 378 -4.08 16.88 -14.04
N ILE A 379 -5.34 16.87 -14.44
CA ILE A 379 -6.46 17.03 -13.52
C ILE A 379 -6.96 15.65 -13.07
N VAL A 380 -6.96 15.43 -11.76
CA VAL A 380 -7.62 14.28 -11.10
C VAL A 380 -8.78 14.79 -10.24
N ASN A 381 -9.65 13.92 -9.73
CA ASN A 381 -10.82 14.36 -8.97
C ASN A 381 -10.54 14.43 -7.46
N GLN A 382 -11.04 15.49 -6.79
CA GLN A 382 -11.16 15.52 -5.33
C GLN A 382 -12.28 14.58 -4.85
N CYS A 383 -13.39 14.51 -5.60
CA CYS A 383 -14.46 13.59 -5.31
C CYS A 383 -13.92 12.15 -5.42
N ILE A 384 -14.28 11.30 -4.45
CA ILE A 384 -13.82 9.92 -4.42
C ILE A 384 -14.35 9.14 -5.62
N HIS A 385 -15.63 9.37 -5.98
CA HIS A 385 -16.33 8.70 -7.05
C HIS A 385 -16.74 9.69 -8.13
N GLY A 386 -16.91 9.18 -9.35
CA GLY A 386 -17.27 9.93 -10.55
C GLY A 386 -16.08 10.21 -11.46
N PRO A 387 -16.35 10.44 -12.75
CA PRO A 387 -15.30 10.73 -13.74
C PRO A 387 -14.85 12.18 -13.65
N VAL A 388 -13.64 12.44 -14.15
CA VAL A 388 -13.30 13.78 -14.64
C VAL A 388 -13.99 13.99 -16.00
N ASN A 389 -14.92 14.95 -16.07
CA ASN A 389 -15.65 15.26 -17.30
C ASN A 389 -15.62 16.77 -17.60
N MET A 390 -14.72 17.13 -18.51
CA MET A 390 -14.48 18.50 -18.92
C MET A 390 -15.39 18.99 -20.06
N ASN A 391 -16.31 18.15 -20.57
CA ASN A 391 -17.19 18.56 -21.67
C ASN A 391 -18.47 19.27 -21.22
N VAL A 392 -18.90 19.06 -19.97
CA VAL A 392 -20.20 19.56 -19.49
C VAL A 392 -20.21 21.09 -19.36
N TYR A 393 -19.26 21.65 -18.60
CA TYR A 393 -19.21 23.08 -18.27
C TYR A 393 -18.18 23.85 -19.11
N SER A 394 -18.39 25.15 -19.32
CA SER A 394 -17.47 26.03 -20.07
C SER A 394 -16.04 25.94 -19.53
N LYS A 395 -15.88 25.96 -18.21
CA LYS A 395 -14.59 25.79 -17.51
C LYS A 395 -13.81 24.58 -17.98
N GLY A 396 -14.48 23.42 -18.08
CA GLY A 396 -13.82 22.20 -18.53
C GLY A 396 -13.34 22.31 -19.98
N ARG A 397 -14.13 22.92 -20.86
CA ARG A 397 -13.72 23.13 -22.25
C ARG A 397 -12.53 24.09 -22.35
N ILE A 398 -12.54 25.19 -21.57
CA ILE A 398 -11.39 26.10 -21.47
C ILE A 398 -10.14 25.36 -20.98
N GLN A 399 -10.26 24.50 -19.96
CA GLN A 399 -9.14 23.67 -19.49
C GLN A 399 -8.57 22.78 -20.59
N GLN A 400 -9.42 22.14 -21.40
CA GLN A 400 -8.98 21.35 -22.54
C GLN A 400 -8.32 22.21 -23.62
N ASP A 401 -8.90 23.39 -23.92
CA ASP A 401 -8.38 24.32 -24.93
C ASP A 401 -6.98 24.86 -24.57
N ILE A 402 -6.67 25.01 -23.28
CA ILE A 402 -5.33 25.40 -22.80
C ILE A 402 -4.40 24.20 -22.55
N GLY A 403 -4.81 22.99 -22.92
CA GLY A 403 -3.96 21.79 -22.88
C GLY A 403 -3.92 21.03 -21.56
N LEU A 404 -4.83 21.30 -20.61
CA LEU A 404 -4.89 20.50 -19.37
C LEU A 404 -5.41 19.10 -19.66
N LEU A 405 -4.78 18.11 -19.02
CA LEU A 405 -5.06 16.69 -19.20
C LEU A 405 -6.07 16.18 -18.16
N GLY A 406 -6.57 14.96 -18.38
CA GLY A 406 -7.34 14.21 -17.39
C GLY A 406 -8.82 14.04 -17.71
N HIS A 407 -9.30 14.62 -18.82
CA HIS A 407 -10.65 14.32 -19.29
C HIS A 407 -10.84 12.81 -19.52
N GLY A 408 -11.91 12.25 -18.97
CA GLY A 408 -12.28 10.84 -19.13
C GLY A 408 -11.69 9.90 -18.08
N ILE A 409 -10.85 10.40 -17.16
CA ILE A 409 -10.28 9.56 -16.10
C ILE A 409 -11.38 9.06 -15.16
N THR A 410 -11.40 7.73 -15.00
CA THR A 410 -12.27 7.01 -14.06
C THR A 410 -11.50 6.16 -13.05
N SER A 411 -10.19 5.93 -13.22
CA SER A 411 -9.34 5.26 -12.23
C SER A 411 -9.28 6.05 -10.91
N SER A 412 -8.73 5.45 -9.85
CA SER A 412 -8.43 6.23 -8.65
C SER A 412 -7.47 7.38 -8.96
N PRO A 413 -7.54 8.53 -8.23
CA PRO A 413 -6.61 9.63 -8.40
C PRO A 413 -5.14 9.17 -8.30
N GLU A 414 -4.85 8.29 -7.34
CA GLU A 414 -3.53 7.72 -7.14
C GLU A 414 -3.05 6.91 -8.36
N ALA A 415 -3.91 6.07 -8.94
CA ALA A 415 -3.56 5.30 -10.13
C ALA A 415 -3.30 6.20 -11.35
N ALA A 416 -4.07 7.28 -11.51
CA ALA A 416 -3.84 8.25 -12.57
C ALA A 416 -2.50 8.98 -12.42
N ILE A 417 -2.11 9.30 -11.18
CA ILE A 417 -0.80 9.92 -10.89
C ILE A 417 0.35 8.94 -11.15
N VAL A 418 0.18 7.68 -10.76
CA VAL A 418 1.17 6.62 -11.06
C VAL A 418 1.32 6.42 -12.57
N LYS A 419 0.21 6.48 -13.33
CA LYS A 419 0.23 6.41 -14.79
C LYS A 419 0.99 7.57 -15.43
N LEU A 420 0.81 8.79 -14.92
CA LEU A 420 1.58 9.96 -15.33
C LEU A 420 3.07 9.75 -15.06
N HIS A 421 3.42 9.29 -13.86
CA HIS A 421 4.81 8.97 -13.51
C HIS A 421 5.40 7.90 -14.43
N TYR A 422 4.62 6.86 -14.77
CA TYR A 422 5.02 5.83 -15.72
C TYR A 422 5.30 6.42 -17.11
N ALA A 423 4.38 7.23 -17.66
CA ALA A 423 4.56 7.86 -18.96
C ALA A 423 5.83 8.73 -19.01
N LEU A 424 6.08 9.51 -17.96
CA LEU A 424 7.29 10.33 -17.82
C LEU A 424 8.57 9.47 -17.74
N SER A 425 8.55 8.37 -16.97
CA SER A 425 9.71 7.47 -16.79
C SER A 425 10.19 6.86 -18.10
N HIS A 426 9.24 6.62 -19.01
CA HIS A 426 9.51 6.01 -20.31
C HIS A 426 9.55 7.03 -21.46
N LYS A 427 9.50 8.33 -21.16
CA LYS A 427 9.52 9.42 -22.16
C LYS A 427 8.45 9.24 -23.24
N LEU A 428 7.28 8.78 -22.82
CA LEU A 428 6.12 8.57 -23.69
C LEU A 428 5.36 9.89 -23.88
N ASP A 429 4.52 9.95 -24.91
CA ASP A 429 3.61 11.07 -25.12
C ASP A 429 2.57 11.10 -23.99
N VAL A 430 2.76 12.01 -23.03
CA VAL A 430 1.92 12.11 -21.82
C VAL A 430 0.45 12.36 -22.17
N PRO A 431 0.07 13.36 -23.00
CA PRO A 431 -1.30 13.50 -23.49
C PRO A 431 -1.90 12.21 -24.06
N GLU A 432 -1.17 11.52 -24.94
CA GLU A 432 -1.65 10.27 -25.53
C GLU A 432 -1.87 9.20 -24.47
N MET A 433 -0.87 8.96 -23.62
CA MET A 433 -0.91 7.95 -22.56
C MET A 433 -2.06 8.19 -21.59
N MET A 434 -2.27 9.42 -21.14
CA MET A 434 -3.34 9.73 -20.19
C MET A 434 -4.75 9.53 -20.76
N SER A 435 -4.92 9.66 -22.08
CA SER A 435 -6.20 9.44 -22.78
C SER A 435 -6.54 7.98 -23.10
N LYS A 436 -5.53 7.10 -23.15
CA LYS A 436 -5.70 5.68 -23.48
C LYS A 436 -6.11 4.85 -22.26
N ASN A 437 -6.95 3.83 -22.44
CA ASN A 437 -7.09 2.76 -21.46
C ASN A 437 -5.96 1.75 -21.67
N LEU A 438 -4.99 1.68 -20.77
CA LEU A 438 -3.77 0.89 -20.98
C LEU A 438 -3.90 -0.55 -20.52
N LEU A 439 -4.62 -0.82 -19.45
CA LEU A 439 -4.73 -2.16 -18.87
C LEU A 439 -6.10 -2.42 -18.23
N GLY A 440 -7.13 -1.64 -18.58
CA GLY A 440 -8.46 -1.74 -17.99
C GLY A 440 -8.72 -0.74 -16.86
N GLU A 441 -7.81 0.21 -16.62
CA GLU A 441 -7.91 1.19 -15.55
C GLU A 441 -8.98 2.26 -15.81
N GLN A 442 -9.37 2.47 -17.06
CA GLN A 442 -10.43 3.41 -17.44
C GLN A 442 -11.71 2.67 -17.81
N GLN A 443 -12.66 2.62 -16.87
CA GLN A 443 -13.98 2.06 -17.10
C GLN A 443 -14.83 3.01 -17.95
N GLN A 444 -15.41 2.49 -19.05
CA GLN A 444 -16.32 3.26 -19.92
C GLN A 444 -17.68 3.52 -19.25
N THR A 445 -18.13 2.59 -18.42
CA THR A 445 -19.33 2.72 -17.61
C THR A 445 -18.92 2.66 -16.15
N ILE A 446 -19.25 3.70 -15.39
CA ILE A 446 -18.96 3.75 -13.96
C ILE A 446 -20.01 2.92 -13.23
N LEU A 447 -19.55 1.87 -12.57
CA LEU A 447 -20.37 1.06 -11.67
C LEU A 447 -20.38 1.74 -10.30
N ASN A 448 -21.57 1.92 -9.71
CA ASN A 448 -21.77 2.48 -8.37
C ASN A 448 -21.95 1.38 -7.34
#